data_AF-A0A3N4P7J6-F1
#
_entry.id   AF-A0A3N4P7J6-F1
#
_cell.length_a   1.000
_cell.length_b   1.000
_cell.length_c   1.000
_cell.angle_alpha   90.00
_cell.angle_beta   90.00
_cell.angle_gamma   90.00
#
_symmetry.space_group_name_H-M   'P 1'
#
loop_
_entity.id
_entity.type
_entity.pdbx_description
1 polymer ?
#
loop_
_entity_poly.entity_id
_entity_poly.type
_entity_poly.pdbx_seq_one_letter_code
_entity_poly.pdbx_strand_id
1 'polypeptide(L)'
;MGIAINFLMQKGVELDLPNMKYRELMSWYGIKFGKWKQLPDIEYISIFETKKSSRFRAGGGNATYISEVIFKLNMFYQRNKHITLLATKNKDKVMEIATIISQELNVQLNIATK
;
A
#
# COMPACT_ATOMS: atom_id res chain seq x y z
N MET A 1 19.55 -31.35 4.81
CA MET A 1 18.26 -30.77 4.36
C MET A 1 18.13 -29.40 5.00
N GLY A 2 18.35 -28.31 4.25
CA GLY A 2 18.18 -26.96 4.77
C GLY A 2 16.72 -26.53 4.60
N ILE A 3 16.04 -26.23 5.70
CA ILE A 3 14.70 -25.64 5.65
C ILE A 3 14.88 -24.17 5.25
N ALA A 4 14.62 -23.85 3.99
CA ALA A 4 14.55 -22.47 3.54
C ALA A 4 13.27 -21.84 4.13
N ILE A 5 13.43 -21.10 5.22
CA ILE A 5 12.32 -20.40 5.86
C ILE A 5 12.09 -19.10 5.08
N ASN A 6 11.20 -19.15 4.10
CA ASN A 6 10.77 -17.96 3.36
C ASN A 6 10.08 -17.01 4.34
N PHE A 7 10.77 -15.93 4.71
CA PHE A 7 10.23 -14.83 5.52
C PHE A 7 9.10 -14.14 4.75
N LEU A 8 7.86 -14.59 4.95
CA LEU A 8 6.65 -13.90 4.48
C LEU A 8 6.34 -12.73 5.43
N MET A 9 7.14 -11.67 5.38
CA MET A 9 6.77 -10.40 6.01
C MET A 9 5.64 -9.77 5.18
N GLN A 10 4.41 -9.87 5.67
CA GLN A 10 3.27 -9.18 5.09
C GLN A 10 3.08 -7.86 5.83
N LYS A 11 3.24 -6.75 5.11
CA LYS A 11 2.93 -5.40 5.59
C LYS A 11 1.53 -5.03 5.12
N GLY A 12 0.67 -4.62 6.04
CA GLY A 12 -0.67 -4.10 5.75
C GLY A 12 -0.95 -2.87 6.59
N VAL A 13 -1.98 -2.11 6.23
CA VAL A 13 -2.48 -1.01 7.06
C VAL A 13 -3.95 -1.26 7.33
N GLU A 14 -4.32 -1.24 8.60
CA GLU A 14 -5.71 -1.21 9.04
C GLU A 14 -6.06 0.22 9.39
N LEU A 15 -7.26 0.65 8.98
CA LEU A 15 -7.75 1.98 9.21
C LEU A 15 -9.12 1.89 9.89
N ASP A 16 -9.24 2.63 10.98
CA ASP A 16 -10.42 2.78 11.81
C ASP A 16 -10.91 4.22 11.63
N LEU A 17 -11.81 4.43 10.66
CA LEU A 17 -12.42 5.72 10.36
C LEU A 17 -13.24 6.26 11.55
N PRO A 18 -14.10 5.47 12.22
CA PRO A 18 -14.90 5.96 13.34
C PRO A 18 -14.08 6.56 14.49
N ASN A 19 -12.93 5.95 14.81
CA ASN A 19 -12.07 6.43 15.90
C ASN A 19 -10.91 7.30 15.41
N MET A 20 -10.84 7.60 14.10
CA MET A 20 -9.69 8.26 13.45
C MET A 20 -8.36 7.66 13.90
N LYS A 21 -8.20 6.34 13.73
CA LYS A 21 -6.98 5.61 14.08
C LYS A 21 -6.51 4.78 12.89
N TYR A 22 -5.20 4.55 12.82
CA TYR A 22 -4.62 3.60 11.87
C TYR A 22 -3.59 2.73 12.56
N ARG A 23 -3.35 1.55 12.02
CA ARG A 23 -2.33 0.62 12.51
C ARG A 23 -1.63 -0.01 11.32
N GLU A 24 -0.31 0.13 11.30
CA GLU A 24 0.54 -0.67 10.43
C GLU A 24 0.62 -2.08 11.01
N LEU A 25 0.11 -3.05 10.25
CA LEU A 25 0.28 -4.46 10.53
C LEU A 25 1.59 -4.95 9.92
N MET A 26 2.44 -5.49 10.76
CA MET A 26 3.57 -6.30 10.35
C MET A 26 3.32 -7.73 10.81
N SER A 27 3.05 -8.63 9.87
CA SER A 27 2.92 -10.05 10.17
C SER A 27 4.30 -10.69 10.19
N TRP A 28 4.66 -11.30 11.31
CA TRP A 28 5.84 -12.16 11.43
C TRP A 28 5.38 -13.54 11.90
N TYR A 29 5.58 -14.56 11.07
CA TYR A 29 5.18 -15.96 11.34
C TYR A 29 3.68 -16.11 11.69
N GLY A 30 2.80 -15.34 11.03
CA GLY A 30 1.35 -15.40 11.26
C GLY A 30 0.85 -14.59 12.47
N ILE A 31 1.76 -14.09 13.30
CA ILE A 31 1.42 -13.17 14.39
C ILE A 31 1.43 -11.74 13.84
N LYS A 32 0.29 -11.06 13.91
CA LYS A 32 0.11 -9.68 13.47
C LYS A 32 0.56 -8.72 14.58
N PHE A 33 1.68 -8.04 14.36
CA PHE A 33 2.16 -6.97 15.23
C PHE A 33 1.79 -5.60 14.66
N GLY A 34 1.62 -4.62 15.54
CA GLY A 34 1.35 -3.24 15.17
C GLY A 34 0.82 -2.48 16.39
N LYS A 35 0.83 -1.16 16.37
CA LYS A 35 0.20 -0.35 17.42
C LYS A 35 -0.80 0.59 16.75
N TRP A 36 -1.97 0.74 17.37
CA TRP A 36 -2.91 1.77 16.96
C TRP A 36 -2.26 3.14 17.18
N LYS A 37 -2.21 3.93 16.12
CA LYS A 37 -1.76 5.31 16.11
C LYS A 37 -2.97 6.18 15.77
N GLN A 38 -3.01 7.40 16.30
CA GLN A 38 -4.03 8.37 15.90
C GLN A 38 -3.79 8.78 14.45
N LEU A 39 -4.87 8.82 13.66
CA LEU A 39 -4.83 9.28 12.28
C LEU A 39 -4.51 10.78 12.31
N PRO A 40 -3.44 11.22 11.63
CA PRO A 40 -3.16 12.64 11.47
C PRO A 40 -4.23 13.29 10.59
N ASP A 41 -4.34 14.61 10.64
CA ASP A 41 -5.23 15.35 9.75
C ASP A 41 -4.84 15.13 8.29
N ILE A 42 -5.72 14.47 7.53
CA ILE A 42 -5.47 14.05 6.16
C ILE A 42 -5.87 15.21 5.24
N GLU A 43 -4.91 15.72 4.47
CA GLU A 43 -5.15 16.85 3.57
C GLU A 43 -5.83 16.38 2.28
N TYR A 44 -5.34 15.28 1.72
CA TYR A 44 -5.87 14.69 0.50
C TYR A 44 -5.42 13.24 0.36
N ILE A 45 -6.12 12.51 -0.51
CA ILE A 45 -5.82 11.13 -0.86
C ILE A 45 -5.38 11.11 -2.32
N SER A 46 -4.38 10.30 -2.66
CA SER A 46 -3.96 10.14 -4.04
C SER A 46 -3.65 8.70 -4.42
N ILE A 47 -4.06 8.35 -5.65
CA ILE A 47 -3.76 7.07 -6.29
C ILE A 47 -2.60 7.29 -7.25
N PHE A 48 -1.51 6.53 -7.08
CA PHE A 48 -0.37 6.53 -7.98
C PHE A 48 -0.26 5.23 -8.75
N GLU A 49 -0.11 5.33 -10.06
CA GLU A 49 0.33 4.21 -10.89
C GLU A 49 1.86 4.09 -10.83
N THR A 50 2.36 2.91 -10.43
CA THR A 50 3.80 2.61 -10.45
C THR A 50 4.08 1.35 -11.26
N LYS A 51 5.05 1.43 -12.18
CA LYS A 51 5.54 0.29 -12.95
C LYS A 51 6.69 -0.34 -12.17
N LYS A 52 6.45 -1.49 -11.57
CA LYS A 52 7.48 -2.26 -10.86
C LYS A 52 8.16 -3.17 -11.88
N SER A 53 9.37 -2.81 -12.29
CA SER A 53 10.25 -3.69 -13.06
C SER A 53 11.01 -4.60 -12.10
N SER A 54 10.76 -5.91 -12.14
CA SER A 54 11.54 -6.89 -11.39
C SER A 54 12.48 -7.60 -12.34
N ARG A 55 13.79 -7.51 -12.08
CA ARG A 55 14.82 -8.18 -12.85
C ARG A 55 14.90 -9.63 -12.40
N PHE A 56 14.37 -10.54 -13.21
CA PHE A 56 14.57 -11.97 -13.00
C PHE A 56 15.84 -12.40 -13.73
N ARG A 57 16.80 -12.99 -13.01
CA ARG A 57 17.93 -13.71 -13.62
C ARG A 57 17.70 -15.20 -13.40
N ALA A 58 17.19 -15.88 -14.43
CA ALA A 58 17.32 -17.33 -14.49
C ALA A 58 18.80 -17.63 -14.83
N GLY A 59 19.41 -18.56 -14.10
CA GLY A 59 20.85 -18.83 -14.18
C GLY A 59 21.34 -19.00 -15.62
N GLY A 60 22.35 -18.21 -16.02
CA GLY A 60 23.18 -18.46 -17.20
C GLY A 60 23.02 -17.52 -18.39
N GLY A 61 21.88 -16.85 -18.62
CA GLY A 61 21.74 -16.01 -19.82
C GLY A 61 20.46 -15.16 -19.84
N ASN A 62 20.61 -13.92 -20.32
CA ASN A 62 19.61 -12.85 -20.52
C ASN A 62 18.69 -12.53 -19.32
N ALA A 63 18.80 -11.30 -18.81
CA ALA A 63 17.89 -10.80 -17.78
C ALA A 63 16.53 -10.47 -18.38
N THR A 64 15.48 -11.18 -17.95
CA THR A 64 14.10 -10.86 -18.33
C THR A 64 13.55 -9.80 -17.37
N TYR A 65 13.03 -8.72 -17.93
CA TYR A 65 12.36 -7.66 -17.18
C TYR A 65 10.85 -7.89 -17.20
N ILE A 66 10.29 -8.31 -16.08
CA ILE A 66 8.83 -8.35 -15.92
C ILE A 66 8.41 -6.99 -15.36
N SER A 67 7.64 -6.24 -16.14
CA SER A 67 7.08 -4.95 -15.74
C SER A 67 5.64 -5.15 -15.31
N GLU A 68 5.34 -4.94 -14.04
CA GLU A 68 3.98 -5.03 -13.51
C GLU A 68 3.48 -3.65 -13.11
N VAL A 69 2.25 -3.31 -13.53
CA VAL A 69 1.57 -2.08 -13.08
C VAL A 69 0.97 -2.34 -11.70
N ILE A 70 1.30 -1.48 -10.73
CA ILE A 70 0.79 -1.51 -9.37
C ILE A 70 0.18 -0.14 -9.08
N PHE A 71 -1.04 -0.11 -8.60
CA PHE A 71 -1.69 1.09 -8.09
C PHE A 71 -1.48 1.19 -6.59
N LYS A 72 -1.01 2.35 -6.12
CA LYS A 72 -0.79 2.65 -4.71
C LYS A 72 -1.76 3.72 -4.25
N LEU A 73 -2.48 3.46 -3.17
CA LEU A 73 -3.32 4.42 -2.48
C LEU A 73 -2.54 5.04 -1.32
N ASN A 74 -2.32 6.35 -1.40
CA ASN A 74 -1.60 7.12 -0.39
C ASN A 74 -2.51 8.20 0.20
N MET A 75 -2.49 8.36 1.52
CA MET A 75 -3.09 9.50 2.21
C MET A 75 -1.99 10.47 2.59
N PHE A 76 -2.09 11.73 2.19
CA PHE A 76 -1.12 12.77 2.50
C PHE A 76 -1.53 13.59 3.71
N TYR A 77 -0.54 13.93 4.51
CA TYR A 77 -0.70 14.74 5.72
C TYR A 77 0.59 15.53 5.97
N GLN A 78 0.50 16.65 6.68
CA GLN A 78 1.66 17.49 7.00
C GLN A 78 2.49 17.83 5.74
N ARG A 79 1.83 18.30 4.69
CA ARG A 79 2.35 18.71 3.36
C ARG A 79 2.98 17.62 2.49
N ASN A 80 3.86 16.78 3.04
CA ASN A 80 4.64 15.82 2.25
C ASN A 80 4.81 14.43 2.92
N LYS A 81 4.20 14.22 4.08
CA LYS A 81 4.16 12.88 4.67
C LYS A 81 2.98 12.13 4.07
N HIS A 82 3.13 10.82 3.93
CA HIS A 82 2.05 9.99 3.43
C HIS A 82 2.01 8.63 4.10
N ILE A 83 0.81 8.07 4.18
CA ILE A 83 0.55 6.70 4.62
C ILE A 83 0.09 5.93 3.37
N THR A 84 0.82 4.89 2.98
CA THR A 84 0.37 3.98 1.93
C THR A 84 -0.60 2.96 2.53
N LEU A 85 -1.87 3.08 2.17
CA LEU A 85 -2.93 2.20 2.64
C LEU A 85 -2.94 0.86 1.92
N LEU A 86 -2.84 0.92 0.60
CA LEU A 86 -3.02 -0.24 -0.26
C LEU A 86 -2.07 -0.15 -1.45
N ALA A 87 -1.52 -1.29 -1.85
CA ALA A 87 -0.83 -1.44 -3.12
C ALA A 87 -1.37 -2.70 -3.81
N THR A 88 -2.01 -2.55 -4.97
CA THR A 88 -2.66 -3.65 -5.68
C THR A 88 -2.48 -3.52 -7.19
N LYS A 89 -2.55 -4.63 -7.91
CA LYS A 89 -2.55 -4.63 -9.39
C LYS A 89 -3.95 -4.33 -9.96
N ASN A 90 -4.99 -4.48 -9.15
CA ASN A 90 -6.37 -4.26 -9.56
C ASN A 90 -6.74 -2.77 -9.42
N LYS A 91 -6.96 -2.11 -10.55
CA LYS A 91 -7.32 -0.69 -10.64
C LYS A 91 -8.68 -0.40 -9.99
N ASP A 92 -9.68 -1.22 -10.27
CA ASP A 92 -11.06 -1.00 -9.80
C ASP A 92 -11.11 -1.09 -8.28
N LYS A 93 -10.44 -2.10 -7.71
CA LYS A 93 -10.34 -2.27 -6.26
C LYS A 93 -9.70 -1.07 -5.55
N VAL A 94 -8.65 -0.47 -6.13
CA VAL A 94 -8.03 0.70 -5.51
C VAL A 94 -8.92 1.94 -5.61
N MET A 95 -9.64 2.11 -6.73
CA MET A 95 -10.53 3.25 -6.95
C MET A 95 -11.76 3.20 -6.06
N GLU A 96 -12.36 2.02 -5.89
CA GLU A 96 -13.47 1.80 -4.96
C GLU A 96 -13.09 2.18 -3.53
N ILE A 97 -11.99 1.62 -3.02
CA ILE A 97 -11.52 1.88 -1.65
C ILE A 97 -11.14 3.35 -1.48
N ALA A 98 -10.48 3.97 -2.46
CA ALA A 98 -10.13 5.38 -2.41
C ALA A 98 -11.36 6.29 -2.35
N THR A 99 -12.41 5.95 -3.10
CA THR A 99 -13.67 6.71 -3.12
C THR A 99 -14.35 6.65 -1.76
N ILE A 100 -14.50 5.45 -1.19
CA ILE A 100 -15.11 5.24 0.14
C ILE A 100 -14.35 6.07 1.19
N ILE A 101 -13.02 5.96 1.24
CA ILE A 101 -12.22 6.68 2.23
C ILE A 101 -12.28 8.19 2.03
N SER A 102 -12.30 8.68 0.78
CA SER A 102 -12.43 10.11 0.50
C SER A 102 -13.76 10.69 0.96
N GLN A 103 -14.85 9.93 0.83
CA GLN A 103 -16.18 10.32 1.29
C GLN A 103 -16.26 10.35 2.82
N GLU A 104 -15.74 9.30 3.47
CA GLU A 104 -15.75 9.17 4.93
C GLU A 104 -14.89 10.23 5.63
N LEU A 105 -13.75 10.58 5.03
CA LEU A 105 -12.87 11.63 5.55
C LEU A 105 -13.25 13.04 5.04
N ASN A 106 -14.16 13.14 4.06
CA ASN A 106 -14.51 14.37 3.36
C ASN A 106 -13.28 15.14 2.81
N VAL A 107 -12.37 14.42 2.17
CA VAL A 107 -11.09 14.95 1.63
C VAL A 107 -11.01 14.80 0.12
N GLN A 108 -10.17 15.61 -0.51
CA GLN A 108 -9.97 15.56 -1.96
C GLN A 108 -9.30 14.25 -2.40
N LEU A 109 -9.84 13.61 -3.45
CA LEU A 109 -9.25 12.46 -4.12
C LEU A 109 -8.55 12.88 -5.42
N ASN A 110 -7.24 12.65 -5.49
CA ASN A 110 -6.40 12.96 -6.63
C ASN A 110 -5.93 11.69 -7.35
N ILE A 111 -6.33 11.51 -8.61
CA ILE A 111 -5.93 10.35 -9.41
C ILE A 111 -4.71 10.72 -10.25
N ALA A 112 -3.52 10.29 -9.81
CA ALA A 112 -2.27 10.47 -10.54
C ALA A 112 -1.98 9.22 -11.40
N THR A 113 -2.72 9.11 -12.51
CA THR A 113 -2.42 8.15 -13.58
C THR A 113 -1.49 8.84 -14.58
N LYS A 114 -0.38 8.19 -14.99
CA LYS A 114 0.63 8.77 -15.88
C LYS A 114 0.48 8.26 -17.31
#